data_AF-W2R9M5-F1
#
_entry.id   AF-W2R9M5-F1
#
_cell.length_a   1.000
_cell.length_b   1.000
_cell.length_c   1.000
_cell.angle_alpha   90.00
_cell.angle_beta   90.00
_cell.angle_gamma   90.00
#
_symmetry.space_group_name_H-M   'P 1'
#
loop_
_entity.id
_entity.type
_entity.pdbx_description
1 polymer ?
#
loop_
_entity_poly.entity_id
_entity_poly.type
_entity_poly.pdbx_seq_one_letter_code
_entity_poly.pdbx_strand_id
1 'polypeptide(L)'
;MRVFALLVAAAVVVPVLSTSLPMVDLDYTTVQAVGGNTTVGYYKYQNIRFAAVPTGDLRFAAPEMPPQENETNTGTNLADADVACTSTEDCLYLDLYPEDDYTSAGLRFADMKQSLDLTAKNLALTNALKNTTWNAECALGSATHGADQSYYWYSTYTLSTSSSISRRAQATDLASSYYANVSAASAGIGSALEGSFGGMAGAGGAGGESSVNSTIAIMMQKYLLSFVITGNPNTMWPDDRLYWPQYNESSVGTEIVFNDTFTVADDDLANSKSLFWNKALWY
;
A
#
# COMPACT_ATOMS: atom_id res chain seq x y z
N MET A 1 -68.34 -56.11 -32.63
CA MET A 1 -67.42 -55.97 -31.48
C MET A 1 -67.23 -54.48 -31.23
N ARG A 2 -67.51 -54.00 -30.01
CA ARG A 2 -67.33 -52.58 -29.63
C ARG A 2 -66.00 -52.44 -28.93
N VAL A 3 -65.16 -51.52 -29.39
CA VAL A 3 -63.86 -51.17 -28.79
C VAL A 3 -64.09 -49.97 -27.87
N PHE A 4 -63.67 -50.07 -26.61
CA PHE A 4 -63.67 -48.96 -25.67
C PHE A 4 -62.23 -48.50 -25.45
N ALA A 5 -61.98 -47.19 -25.57
CA ALA A 5 -60.71 -46.57 -25.25
C ALA A 5 -60.76 -45.96 -23.84
N LEU A 6 -59.81 -46.33 -22.99
CA LEU A 6 -59.63 -45.78 -21.65
C LEU A 6 -58.51 -44.72 -21.70
N LEU A 7 -58.84 -43.45 -21.44
CA LEU A 7 -57.85 -42.39 -21.25
C LEU A 7 -57.44 -42.34 -19.78
N VAL A 8 -56.15 -42.61 -19.50
CA VAL A 8 -55.56 -42.44 -18.17
C VAL A 8 -54.94 -41.05 -18.09
N ALA A 9 -55.35 -40.25 -17.10
CA ALA A 9 -54.68 -38.99 -16.80
C ALA A 9 -53.27 -39.28 -16.28
N ALA A 10 -52.25 -38.93 -17.06
CA ALA A 10 -50.87 -38.93 -16.59
C ALA A 10 -50.70 -37.77 -15.61
N ALA A 11 -50.34 -38.08 -14.36
CA ALA A 11 -49.91 -37.07 -13.41
C ALA A 11 -48.62 -36.42 -13.96
N VAL A 12 -48.72 -35.15 -14.34
CA VAL A 12 -47.55 -34.33 -14.68
C VAL A 12 -46.80 -34.07 -13.37
N VAL A 13 -45.71 -34.80 -13.14
CA VAL A 13 -44.73 -34.42 -12.12
C VAL A 13 -44.00 -33.21 -12.68
N VAL A 14 -44.37 -32.01 -12.23
CA VAL A 14 -43.59 -30.80 -12.51
C VAL A 14 -42.34 -30.87 -11.61
N PRO A 15 -41.12 -30.97 -12.16
CA PRO A 15 -39.93 -30.84 -11.33
C PRO A 15 -39.90 -29.41 -10.79
N VAL A 16 -39.99 -29.26 -9.47
CA VAL A 16 -39.65 -28.02 -8.80
C VAL A 16 -38.14 -27.86 -8.94
N LEU A 17 -37.70 -27.06 -9.91
CA LEU A 17 -36.29 -26.63 -9.99
C LEU A 17 -36.04 -25.70 -8.80
N SER A 18 -35.39 -26.23 -7.76
CA SER A 18 -34.76 -25.40 -6.73
C SER A 18 -33.66 -24.60 -7.42
N THR A 19 -33.89 -23.31 -7.66
CA THR A 19 -32.88 -22.37 -8.20
C THR A 19 -31.90 -21.95 -7.11
N SER A 20 -31.36 -22.89 -6.34
CA SER A 20 -30.34 -22.56 -5.34
C SER A 20 -29.07 -22.17 -6.08
N LEU A 21 -28.64 -20.93 -5.88
CA LEU A 21 -27.33 -20.45 -6.33
C LEU A 21 -26.23 -21.38 -5.81
N PRO A 22 -25.13 -21.55 -6.56
CA PRO A 22 -24.08 -22.51 -6.20
C PRO A 22 -23.49 -22.20 -4.83
N MET A 23 -23.09 -23.25 -4.13
CA MET A 23 -22.44 -23.18 -2.81
C MET A 23 -21.01 -23.70 -2.89
N VAL A 24 -20.15 -23.16 -2.04
CA VAL A 24 -18.74 -23.52 -1.89
C VAL A 24 -18.45 -23.74 -0.41
N ASP A 25 -17.91 -24.90 -0.07
CA ASP A 25 -17.44 -25.20 1.28
C ASP A 25 -15.98 -24.76 1.46
N LEU A 26 -15.74 -23.99 2.51
CA LEU A 26 -14.43 -23.61 3.03
C LEU A 26 -14.24 -24.27 4.41
N ASP A 27 -13.00 -24.33 4.88
CA ASP A 27 -12.65 -24.98 6.16
C ASP A 27 -13.37 -24.40 7.40
N TYR A 28 -13.95 -23.20 7.28
CA TYR A 28 -14.62 -22.50 8.36
C TYR A 28 -16.06 -22.06 8.05
N THR A 29 -16.55 -22.20 6.81
CA THR A 29 -17.88 -21.73 6.40
C THR A 29 -18.35 -22.39 5.11
N THR A 30 -19.66 -22.46 4.92
CA THR A 30 -20.27 -22.77 3.61
C THR A 30 -20.81 -21.48 3.01
N VAL A 31 -20.36 -21.09 1.82
CA VAL A 31 -20.74 -19.83 1.17
C VAL A 31 -21.65 -20.10 -0.02
N GLN A 32 -22.80 -19.41 -0.07
CA GLN A 32 -23.67 -19.40 -1.24
C GLN A 32 -23.41 -18.17 -2.12
N ALA A 33 -23.40 -18.36 -3.43
CA ALA A 33 -23.33 -17.25 -4.36
C ALA A 33 -24.55 -16.32 -4.19
N VAL A 34 -24.31 -15.02 -4.33
CA VAL A 34 -25.32 -13.95 -4.19
C VAL A 34 -25.82 -13.44 -5.54
N GLY A 35 -25.19 -13.87 -6.62
CA GLY A 35 -25.53 -13.51 -8.00
C GLY A 35 -24.52 -14.08 -8.98
N GLY A 36 -24.63 -13.70 -10.25
CA GLY A 36 -23.72 -14.15 -11.30
C GLY A 36 -24.30 -13.98 -12.68
N ASN A 37 -23.48 -14.26 -13.69
CA ASN A 37 -23.93 -14.38 -15.06
C ASN A 37 -23.51 -15.77 -15.58
N THR A 38 -24.47 -16.68 -15.63
CA THR A 38 -24.25 -18.06 -16.06
C THR A 38 -23.90 -18.17 -17.54
N THR A 39 -24.31 -17.19 -18.35
CA THR A 39 -23.94 -17.11 -19.78
C THR A 39 -22.48 -16.72 -19.97
N VAL A 40 -21.95 -15.85 -19.11
CA VAL A 40 -20.53 -15.43 -19.10
C VAL A 40 -19.66 -16.39 -18.29
N GLY A 41 -20.26 -17.22 -17.43
CA GLY A 41 -19.59 -18.28 -16.70
C GLY A 41 -18.99 -17.84 -15.36
N TYR A 42 -19.57 -16.84 -14.68
CA TYR A 42 -19.11 -16.43 -13.35
C TYR A 42 -20.25 -16.32 -12.33
N TYR A 43 -19.91 -16.54 -11.07
CA TYR A 43 -20.74 -16.31 -9.89
C TYR A 43 -20.06 -15.33 -8.94
N LYS A 44 -20.86 -14.50 -8.26
CA LYS A 44 -20.42 -13.57 -7.24
C LYS A 44 -20.69 -14.20 -5.87
N TYR A 45 -19.68 -14.20 -5.01
CA TYR A 45 -19.81 -14.53 -3.58
C TYR A 45 -19.48 -13.27 -2.78
N GLN A 46 -20.12 -13.08 -1.63
CA GLN A 46 -19.91 -11.91 -0.78
C GLN A 46 -19.68 -12.33 0.66
N ASN A 47 -19.05 -11.45 1.44
CA ASN A 47 -18.80 -11.62 2.87
C ASN A 47 -17.95 -12.85 3.25
N ILE A 48 -17.00 -13.26 2.38
CA ILE A 48 -16.04 -14.31 2.71
C ILE A 48 -14.93 -13.69 3.56
N ARG A 49 -14.76 -14.18 4.79
CA ARG A 49 -13.71 -13.70 5.71
C ARG A 49 -12.35 -14.27 5.32
N PHE A 50 -11.33 -13.43 5.29
CA PHE A 50 -9.96 -13.87 5.05
C PHE A 50 -9.20 -14.15 6.36
N ALA A 51 -9.60 -13.52 7.46
CA ALA A 51 -9.02 -13.67 8.79
C ALA A 51 -10.06 -13.33 9.88
N ALA A 52 -9.72 -13.58 11.15
CA ALA A 52 -10.40 -12.98 12.29
C ALA A 52 -10.31 -11.44 12.24
N VAL A 53 -11.29 -10.76 12.86
CA VAL A 53 -11.36 -9.30 12.86
C VAL A 53 -10.16 -8.72 13.64
N PRO A 54 -9.35 -7.81 13.06
CA PRO A 54 -8.09 -7.33 13.64
C PRO A 54 -8.31 -6.24 14.71
N THR A 55 -9.16 -6.53 15.70
CA THR A 55 -9.55 -5.62 16.79
C THR A 55 -9.10 -6.12 18.16
N GLY A 56 -9.03 -5.24 19.15
CA GLY A 56 -8.59 -5.59 20.50
C GLY A 56 -7.14 -6.08 20.50
N ASP A 57 -6.89 -7.23 21.14
CA ASP A 57 -5.56 -7.85 21.22
C ASP A 57 -5.03 -8.33 19.85
N LEU A 58 -5.91 -8.48 18.85
CA LEU A 58 -5.52 -8.84 17.48
C LEU A 58 -5.06 -7.63 16.65
N ARG A 59 -5.15 -6.41 17.20
CA ARG A 59 -4.68 -5.22 16.50
C ARG A 59 -3.15 -5.28 16.37
N PHE A 60 -2.68 -5.28 15.12
CA PHE A 60 -1.26 -5.47 14.75
C PHE A 60 -0.66 -6.84 15.05
N ALA A 61 -1.49 -7.82 15.46
CA ALA A 61 -1.07 -9.20 15.55
C ALA A 61 -0.99 -9.85 14.15
N ALA A 62 -0.31 -10.99 14.04
CA ALA A 62 -0.38 -11.80 12.83
C ALA A 62 -1.84 -12.20 12.55
N PRO A 63 -2.28 -12.27 11.29
CA PRO A 63 -3.64 -12.68 10.97
C PRO A 63 -3.97 -14.04 11.58
N GLU A 64 -5.11 -14.12 12.26
CA GLU A 64 -5.65 -15.38 12.77
C GLU A 64 -6.74 -15.92 11.86
N MET A 65 -6.97 -17.24 11.90
CA MET A 65 -8.01 -17.89 11.12
C MET A 65 -9.39 -17.31 11.46
N PRO A 66 -10.30 -17.18 10.47
CA PRO A 66 -11.67 -16.76 10.74
C PRO A 66 -12.37 -17.65 11.77
N PRO A 67 -13.28 -17.10 12.60
CA PRO A 67 -14.12 -17.91 13.47
C PRO A 67 -14.99 -18.88 12.63
N GLN A 68 -15.25 -20.05 13.19
CA GLN A 68 -16.13 -21.06 12.56
C GLN A 68 -17.56 -20.52 12.45
N GLU A 69 -18.10 -20.55 11.23
CA GLU A 69 -19.46 -20.15 10.91
C GLU A 69 -20.36 -21.39 10.92
N ASN A 70 -21.39 -21.39 11.78
CA ASN A 70 -22.29 -22.55 11.93
C ASN A 70 -23.46 -22.53 10.93
N GLU A 71 -23.62 -21.45 10.17
CA GLU A 71 -24.69 -21.27 9.18
C GLU A 71 -24.08 -21.04 7.81
N THR A 72 -24.86 -21.28 6.75
CA THR A 72 -24.46 -20.94 5.38
C THR A 72 -24.40 -19.43 5.21
N ASN A 73 -23.25 -18.90 4.77
CA ASN A 73 -23.06 -17.50 4.44
C ASN A 73 -23.74 -17.18 3.10
N THR A 74 -24.86 -16.45 3.16
CA THR A 74 -25.60 -15.97 1.99
C THR A 74 -25.19 -14.55 1.58
N GLY A 75 -24.06 -14.07 2.08
CA GLY A 75 -23.55 -12.73 1.85
C GLY A 75 -24.31 -11.60 2.54
N THR A 76 -25.39 -11.89 3.28
CA THR A 76 -26.24 -10.90 3.96
C THR A 76 -26.65 -11.29 5.38
N ASN A 77 -26.41 -12.54 5.81
CA ASN A 77 -26.86 -13.07 7.10
C ASN A 77 -25.77 -13.10 8.18
N LEU A 78 -24.50 -13.27 7.81
CA LEU A 78 -23.37 -13.40 8.75
C LEU A 78 -22.53 -12.13 8.90
N ALA A 79 -22.85 -11.12 8.11
CA ALA A 79 -22.45 -9.74 8.31
C ALA A 79 -23.53 -8.85 7.73
N ASP A 80 -23.73 -7.69 8.35
CA ASP A 80 -24.58 -6.67 7.77
C ASP A 80 -23.98 -6.22 6.44
N ALA A 81 -24.82 -6.14 5.40
CA ALA A 81 -24.42 -5.67 4.07
C ALA A 81 -23.87 -4.24 4.11
N ASP A 82 -24.29 -3.48 5.12
CA ASP A 82 -23.81 -2.16 5.52
C ASP A 82 -23.66 -2.17 7.04
N VAL A 83 -22.43 -2.22 7.55
CA VAL A 83 -22.17 -1.96 8.97
C VAL A 83 -22.54 -0.50 9.22
N ALA A 84 -23.60 -0.24 10.00
CA ALA A 84 -23.99 1.13 10.34
C ALA A 84 -22.81 1.87 11.01
N CYS A 85 -22.25 2.84 10.28
CA CYS A 85 -20.96 3.51 10.49
C CYS A 85 -20.88 4.42 11.72
N THR A 86 -21.25 3.95 12.91
CA THR A 86 -21.24 4.80 14.11
C THR A 86 -20.60 4.18 15.34
N SER A 87 -20.21 2.90 15.32
CA SER A 87 -19.82 2.20 16.56
C SER A 87 -18.64 1.21 16.47
N THR A 88 -17.98 1.07 15.33
CA THR A 88 -16.89 0.08 15.16
C THR A 88 -15.65 0.67 14.47
N GLU A 89 -14.46 0.28 14.96
CA GLU A 89 -13.13 0.70 14.46
C GLU A 89 -12.90 0.42 12.96
N ASP A 90 -13.58 -0.59 12.41
CA ASP A 90 -13.49 -0.94 10.98
C ASP A 90 -14.08 0.14 10.06
N CYS A 91 -14.96 1.01 10.58
CA CYS A 91 -15.54 2.12 9.82
C CYS A 91 -14.60 3.34 9.74
N LEU A 92 -13.63 3.47 10.66
CA LEU A 92 -12.68 4.57 10.66
C LEU A 92 -11.82 4.60 9.37
N TYR A 93 -11.66 3.44 8.73
CA TYR A 93 -11.01 3.31 7.43
C TYR A 93 -11.89 3.71 6.25
N LEU A 94 -13.21 3.50 6.32
CA LEU A 94 -14.13 3.81 5.23
C LEU A 94 -14.43 5.31 5.13
N ASP A 95 -14.60 6.01 6.25
CA ASP A 95 -14.83 7.46 6.26
C ASP A 95 -13.58 8.27 5.88
N LEU A 96 -12.39 7.68 6.09
CA LEU A 96 -11.11 8.32 5.81
C LEU A 96 -10.65 8.15 4.35
N TYR A 97 -11.15 7.11 3.68
CA TYR A 97 -10.90 6.81 2.27
C TYR A 97 -12.23 6.38 1.65
N PRO A 98 -13.16 7.30 1.39
CA PRO A 98 -14.48 6.96 0.85
C PRO A 98 -14.32 6.49 -0.61
N GLU A 99 -15.09 5.48 -1.03
CA GLU A 99 -14.86 4.80 -2.32
C GLU A 99 -15.05 5.72 -3.53
N ASP A 100 -15.99 6.65 -3.43
CA ASP A 100 -16.36 7.64 -4.45
C ASP A 100 -15.27 8.67 -4.74
N ASP A 101 -14.29 8.84 -3.86
CA ASP A 101 -13.10 9.67 -4.09
C ASP A 101 -12.10 9.01 -5.07
N TYR A 102 -12.25 7.72 -5.40
CA TYR A 102 -11.27 6.96 -6.17
C TYR A 102 -11.86 6.33 -7.43
N THR A 103 -11.14 6.44 -8.54
CA THR A 103 -11.53 5.80 -9.81
C THR A 103 -11.32 4.27 -9.81
N SER A 104 -10.62 3.73 -8.81
CA SER A 104 -10.48 2.29 -8.60
C SER A 104 -10.13 1.92 -7.16
N ALA A 105 -10.51 0.71 -6.74
CA ALA A 105 -10.11 0.14 -5.46
C ALA A 105 -8.58 0.05 -5.27
N GLY A 106 -7.82 -0.09 -6.37
CA GLY A 106 -6.36 -0.11 -6.33
C GLY A 106 -5.75 1.23 -5.90
N LEU A 107 -6.28 2.34 -6.41
CA LEU A 107 -5.83 3.68 -6.00
C LEU A 107 -6.22 4.00 -4.56
N ARG A 108 -7.41 3.59 -4.15
CA ARG A 108 -7.86 3.68 -2.75
C ARG A 108 -6.91 2.95 -1.81
N PHE A 109 -6.58 1.69 -2.13
CA PHE A 109 -5.62 0.92 -1.34
C PHE A 109 -4.21 1.53 -1.36
N ALA A 110 -3.76 2.06 -2.50
CA ALA A 110 -2.46 2.73 -2.60
C ALA A 110 -2.37 3.94 -1.67
N ASP A 111 -3.41 4.77 -1.60
CA ASP A 111 -3.48 5.92 -0.69
C ASP A 111 -3.50 5.49 0.79
N MET A 112 -4.29 4.46 1.13
CA MET A 112 -4.28 3.86 2.47
C MET A 112 -2.87 3.39 2.87
N LYS A 113 -2.16 2.72 1.95
CA LYS A 113 -0.80 2.25 2.18
C LYS A 113 0.20 3.38 2.27
N GLN A 114 0.14 4.36 1.39
CA GLN A 114 1.02 5.54 1.44
C GLN A 114 0.86 6.29 2.77
N SER A 115 -0.40 6.46 3.21
CA SER A 115 -0.73 7.16 4.43
C SER A 115 -0.16 6.45 5.68
N LEU A 116 -0.25 5.13 5.74
CA LEU A 116 0.32 4.31 6.82
C LEU A 116 1.85 4.21 6.75
N ASP A 117 2.39 3.85 5.58
CA ASP A 117 3.77 3.42 5.46
C ASP A 117 4.75 4.57 5.30
N LEU A 118 4.30 5.73 4.81
CA LEU A 118 5.15 6.88 4.48
C LEU A 118 4.72 8.14 5.23
N THR A 119 3.55 8.72 4.94
CA THR A 119 3.23 10.09 5.39
C THR A 119 3.06 10.17 6.91
N ALA A 120 2.39 9.19 7.54
CA ALA A 120 2.27 9.14 8.99
C ALA A 120 3.63 9.04 9.70
N LYS A 121 4.60 8.33 9.11
CA LYS A 121 5.96 8.20 9.67
C LYS A 121 6.77 9.48 9.45
N ASN A 122 6.63 10.12 8.28
CA ASN A 122 7.24 11.42 8.03
C ASN A 122 6.72 12.49 9.01
N LEU A 123 5.42 12.46 9.34
CA LEU A 123 4.84 13.35 10.35
C LEU A 123 5.42 13.08 11.74
N ALA A 124 5.54 11.80 12.13
CA ALA A 124 6.18 11.40 13.38
C ALA A 124 7.63 11.91 13.46
N LEU A 125 8.39 11.74 12.38
CA LEU A 125 9.78 12.18 12.29
C LEU A 125 9.90 13.71 12.36
N THR A 126 9.06 14.44 11.65
CA THR A 126 8.99 15.91 11.68
C THR A 126 8.78 16.41 13.11
N ASN A 127 7.79 15.84 13.81
CA ASN A 127 7.51 16.16 15.20
C ASN A 127 8.67 15.78 16.14
N ALA A 128 9.29 14.61 15.94
CA ALA A 128 10.44 14.15 16.74
C ALA A 128 11.66 15.08 16.57
N LEU A 129 11.83 15.64 15.37
CA LEU A 129 12.83 16.66 15.05
C LEU A 129 12.36 18.09 15.42
N LYS A 130 11.35 18.22 16.27
CA LYS A 130 10.85 19.50 16.80
C LYS A 130 10.48 20.50 15.69
N ASN A 131 9.94 20.00 14.59
CA ASN A 131 9.50 20.80 13.45
C ASN A 131 10.64 21.59 12.77
N THR A 132 11.91 21.28 13.07
CA THR A 132 13.08 21.87 12.39
C THR A 132 13.52 20.98 11.23
N THR A 133 12.63 20.82 10.26
CA THR A 133 12.84 20.00 9.05
C THR A 133 12.60 20.81 7.79
N TRP A 134 13.13 20.32 6.67
CA TRP A 134 12.83 20.84 5.33
C TRP A 134 12.03 19.76 4.61
N ASN A 135 10.72 19.98 4.48
CA ASN A 135 9.79 19.00 3.91
C ASN A 135 9.61 19.23 2.42
N ALA A 136 9.33 18.17 1.66
CA ALA A 136 9.08 18.26 0.24
C ALA A 136 8.05 17.24 -0.25
N GLU A 137 7.24 17.68 -1.21
CA GLU A 137 6.35 16.85 -2.00
C GLU A 137 7.00 16.58 -3.38
N CYS A 138 6.99 15.33 -3.83
CA CYS A 138 7.38 14.99 -5.21
C CYS A 138 6.15 14.97 -6.11
N ALA A 139 5.98 16.02 -6.91
CA ALA A 139 4.87 16.22 -7.85
C ALA A 139 5.34 16.18 -9.31
N LEU A 140 6.38 15.37 -9.61
CA LEU A 140 6.94 15.21 -10.95
C LEU A 140 6.13 14.17 -11.74
N GLY A 141 5.33 14.65 -12.70
CA GLY A 141 4.46 13.79 -13.53
C GLY A 141 3.47 12.98 -12.70
N SER A 142 3.18 11.75 -13.11
CA SER A 142 2.44 10.77 -12.29
C SER A 142 3.36 10.13 -11.26
N ALA A 143 3.82 10.93 -10.29
CA ALA A 143 4.80 10.52 -9.31
C ALA A 143 4.33 9.28 -8.53
N THR A 144 5.23 8.31 -8.40
CA THR A 144 5.07 7.13 -7.54
C THR A 144 6.23 7.07 -6.55
N HIS A 145 6.16 6.17 -5.58
CA HIS A 145 7.25 6.01 -4.61
C HIS A 145 8.60 5.78 -5.33
N GLY A 146 9.56 6.66 -5.06
CA GLY A 146 10.90 6.61 -5.64
C GLY A 146 11.06 7.26 -7.02
N ALA A 147 10.04 7.96 -7.53
CA ALA A 147 10.12 8.69 -8.81
C ALA A 147 11.26 9.74 -8.85
N ASP A 148 11.55 10.35 -7.70
CA ASP A 148 12.60 11.33 -7.46
C ASP A 148 14.03 10.77 -7.53
N GLN A 149 14.22 9.46 -7.35
CA GLN A 149 15.55 8.83 -7.36
C GLN A 149 16.33 9.10 -8.66
N SER A 150 15.61 9.08 -9.79
CA SER A 150 16.19 9.33 -11.11
C SER A 150 16.70 10.77 -11.28
N TYR A 151 16.12 11.72 -10.54
CA TYR A 151 16.53 13.11 -10.53
C TYR A 151 17.71 13.36 -9.60
N TYR A 152 17.69 12.82 -8.38
CA TYR A 152 18.81 12.94 -7.45
C TYR A 152 20.09 12.31 -7.99
N TRP A 153 19.99 11.18 -8.69
CA TRP A 153 21.13 10.46 -9.26
C TRP A 153 21.33 10.66 -10.76
N TYR A 154 20.67 11.68 -11.34
CA TYR A 154 20.88 12.06 -12.71
C TYR A 154 22.35 12.37 -12.98
N SER A 155 22.92 11.76 -14.02
CA SER A 155 24.29 12.00 -14.44
C SER A 155 24.42 11.84 -15.95
N THR A 156 25.13 12.77 -16.57
CA THR A 156 25.57 12.66 -17.97
C THR A 156 26.97 12.05 -18.10
N TYR A 157 27.63 11.75 -16.97
CA TYR A 157 28.94 11.12 -16.95
C TYR A 157 28.83 9.61 -17.01
N THR A 158 29.45 9.00 -18.01
CA THR A 158 29.73 7.55 -18.02
C THR A 158 30.96 7.26 -17.17
N LEU A 159 30.82 6.38 -16.17
CA LEU A 159 31.94 5.88 -15.39
C LEU A 159 32.91 5.12 -16.32
N SER A 160 34.18 5.52 -16.33
CA SER A 160 35.23 4.75 -17.02
C SER A 160 35.48 3.45 -16.24
N THR A 161 35.16 2.30 -16.84
CA THR A 161 35.04 0.97 -16.21
C THR A 161 36.36 0.33 -15.79
N SER A 162 37.45 1.09 -15.63
CA SER A 162 38.77 0.52 -15.36
C SER A 162 39.04 0.22 -13.87
N SER A 163 38.24 0.76 -12.93
CA SER A 163 38.50 0.62 -11.48
C SER A 163 37.34 0.02 -10.65
N SER A 164 36.16 -0.19 -11.26
CA SER A 164 34.93 -0.61 -10.58
C SER A 164 34.78 -2.13 -10.44
N ILE A 165 35.45 -2.91 -11.29
CA ILE A 165 35.40 -4.38 -11.25
C ILE A 165 36.10 -4.93 -9.99
N SER A 166 37.26 -4.39 -9.63
CA SER A 166 38.00 -4.84 -8.44
C SER A 166 37.32 -4.45 -7.11
N ARG A 167 36.68 -3.28 -7.05
CA ARG A 167 35.99 -2.81 -5.83
C ARG A 167 34.63 -3.48 -5.62
N ARG A 168 33.91 -3.80 -6.69
CA ARG A 168 32.65 -4.57 -6.62
C ARG A 168 32.92 -6.01 -6.17
N ALA A 169 33.99 -6.65 -6.68
CA ALA A 169 34.41 -7.97 -6.20
C ALA A 169 34.72 -7.96 -4.69
N GLN A 170 35.54 -7.00 -4.23
CA GLN A 170 35.88 -6.86 -2.80
C GLN A 170 34.68 -6.59 -1.89
N ALA A 171 33.71 -5.77 -2.33
CA ALA A 171 32.50 -5.52 -1.56
C ALA A 171 31.58 -6.75 -1.48
N THR A 172 31.54 -7.57 -2.53
CA THR A 172 30.73 -8.81 -2.57
C THR A 172 31.35 -9.90 -1.69
N ASP A 173 32.68 -9.99 -1.65
CA ASP A 173 33.42 -10.92 -0.77
C ASP A 173 33.30 -10.52 0.72
N LEU A 174 33.34 -9.22 1.03
CA LEU A 174 33.13 -8.72 2.39
C LEU A 174 31.68 -8.91 2.88
N ALA A 175 30.69 -8.71 2.01
CA ALA A 175 29.30 -8.99 2.35
C ALA A 175 29.05 -10.50 2.53
N SER A 176 29.61 -11.35 1.67
CA SER A 176 29.45 -12.82 1.76
C SER A 176 30.08 -13.40 3.02
N SER A 177 31.24 -12.88 3.45
CA SER A 177 31.89 -13.28 4.70
C SER A 177 31.15 -12.80 5.95
N TYR A 178 30.47 -11.64 5.89
CA TYR A 178 29.60 -11.18 6.97
C TYR A 178 28.35 -12.06 7.13
N TYR A 179 27.64 -12.39 6.04
CA TYR A 179 26.45 -13.27 6.09
C TYR A 179 26.78 -14.73 6.43
N ALA A 180 27.98 -15.23 6.06
CA ALA A 180 28.45 -16.56 6.46
C ALA A 180 28.74 -16.66 7.97
N ASN A 181 29.20 -15.57 8.61
CA ASN A 181 29.44 -15.54 10.06
C ASN A 181 28.14 -15.43 10.87
N VAL A 182 27.15 -14.69 10.37
CA VAL A 182 25.84 -14.54 11.05
C VAL A 182 25.04 -15.84 10.99
N SER A 183 25.12 -16.59 9.88
CA SER A 183 24.44 -17.89 9.73
C SER A 183 25.08 -19.02 10.54
N ALA A 184 26.38 -18.96 10.85
CA ALA A 184 27.04 -19.88 11.76
C ALA A 184 26.69 -19.63 13.24
N ALA A 185 26.36 -18.38 13.61
CA ALA A 185 25.97 -18.00 14.97
C ALA A 185 24.50 -18.29 15.30
N SER A 186 23.63 -18.52 14.30
CA SER A 186 22.18 -18.67 14.48
C SER A 186 21.66 -20.12 14.41
N ALA A 187 22.52 -21.14 14.37
CA ALA A 187 22.12 -22.55 14.32
C ALA A 187 21.53 -23.11 15.64
N GLY A 188 20.98 -22.26 16.52
CA GLY A 188 20.53 -22.63 17.87
C GLY A 188 19.06 -22.39 18.19
N ILE A 189 18.25 -21.81 17.30
CA ILE A 189 16.82 -21.57 17.58
C ILE A 189 15.99 -21.97 16.37
N GLY A 190 15.20 -23.03 16.55
CA GLY A 190 14.39 -23.64 15.50
C GLY A 190 13.28 -22.72 14.98
N SER A 191 13.34 -22.49 13.66
CA SER A 191 12.24 -22.56 12.68
C SER A 191 10.80 -22.54 13.19
N ALA A 192 10.07 -21.46 12.91
CA ALA A 192 8.69 -21.48 12.38
C ALA A 192 8.23 -20.07 11.95
N LEU A 193 8.64 -19.63 10.75
CA LEU A 193 7.86 -18.67 9.95
C LEU A 193 8.33 -18.77 8.50
N GLU A 194 7.69 -19.64 7.71
CA GLU A 194 7.80 -19.59 6.25
C GLU A 194 6.94 -18.42 5.75
N GLY A 195 7.56 -17.24 5.75
CA GLY A 195 7.13 -16.07 5.00
C GLY A 195 8.38 -15.45 4.42
N SER A 196 8.60 -15.67 3.12
CA SER A 196 9.76 -15.18 2.38
C SER A 196 9.81 -13.64 2.41
N PHE A 197 10.49 -13.07 3.39
CA PHE A 197 11.04 -11.73 3.31
C PHE A 197 12.38 -11.82 2.58
N GLY A 198 12.30 -12.12 1.28
CA GLY A 198 13.42 -11.94 0.38
C GLY A 198 13.85 -10.47 0.40
N GLY A 199 15.09 -10.23 0.81
CA GLY A 199 15.71 -8.92 0.72
C GLY A 199 15.65 -8.41 -0.72
N MET A 200 14.91 -7.34 -0.95
CA MET A 200 14.86 -6.69 -2.26
C MET A 200 15.93 -5.62 -2.34
N ALA A 201 17.18 -6.07 -2.45
CA ALA A 201 18.21 -5.27 -3.10
C ALA A 201 17.86 -5.20 -4.60
N GLY A 202 17.40 -4.04 -5.06
CA GLY A 202 17.46 -3.61 -6.45
C GLY A 202 16.65 -4.43 -7.47
N ALA A 203 15.33 -4.22 -7.51
CA ALA A 203 14.53 -4.25 -8.75
C ALA A 203 13.08 -3.83 -8.45
N GLY A 204 12.73 -2.56 -8.61
CA GLY A 204 11.36 -2.11 -8.37
C GLY A 204 11.22 -0.62 -8.49
N GLY A 205 11.49 -0.08 -9.67
CA GLY A 205 11.34 1.34 -9.98
C GLY A 205 10.94 1.50 -11.44
N ALA A 206 9.80 0.95 -11.82
CA ALA A 206 9.20 1.18 -13.13
C ALA A 206 8.06 2.19 -12.95
N GLY A 207 8.37 3.47 -13.19
CA GLY A 207 7.37 4.55 -13.12
C GLY A 207 7.89 5.99 -13.24
N GLY A 208 9.15 6.21 -13.63
CA GLY A 208 9.63 7.55 -14.01
C GLY A 208 9.44 7.81 -15.51
N GLU A 209 9.23 9.07 -15.90
CA GLU A 209 9.21 9.46 -17.31
C GLU A 209 10.44 8.94 -18.07
N SER A 210 10.29 8.63 -19.36
CA SER A 210 11.34 8.04 -20.19
C SER A 210 12.56 8.93 -20.40
N SER A 211 12.50 10.20 -19.96
CA SER A 211 13.63 11.13 -19.93
C SER A 211 13.56 12.03 -18.70
N VAL A 212 14.58 12.00 -17.85
CA VAL A 212 14.74 12.93 -16.72
C VAL A 212 14.95 14.35 -17.25
N ASN A 213 14.18 15.33 -16.76
CA ASN A 213 14.45 16.74 -17.02
C ASN A 213 15.73 17.15 -16.26
N SER A 214 16.82 17.35 -17.00
CA SER A 214 18.13 17.66 -16.44
C SER A 214 18.17 18.98 -15.66
N THR A 215 17.33 19.95 -16.00
CA THR A 215 17.25 21.23 -15.29
C THR A 215 16.68 21.02 -13.89
N ILE A 216 15.56 20.29 -13.80
CA ILE A 216 14.94 19.89 -12.53
C ILE A 216 15.92 19.06 -11.70
N ALA A 217 16.58 18.08 -12.33
CA ALA A 217 17.54 17.21 -11.64
C ALA A 217 18.69 18.00 -11.01
N ILE A 218 19.27 18.96 -11.75
CA ILE A 218 20.32 19.84 -11.23
C ILE A 218 19.81 20.68 -10.04
N MET A 219 18.57 21.18 -10.10
CA MET A 219 17.99 21.94 -8.97
C MET A 219 17.82 21.06 -7.71
N MET A 220 17.28 19.84 -7.84
CA MET A 220 17.14 18.88 -6.73
C MET A 220 18.51 18.51 -6.14
N GLN A 221 19.49 18.20 -7.00
CA GLN A 221 20.85 17.87 -6.59
C GLN A 221 21.54 19.00 -5.83
N LYS A 222 21.34 20.26 -6.24
CA LYS A 222 21.88 21.41 -5.51
C LYS A 222 21.30 21.49 -4.09
N TYR A 223 20.02 21.17 -3.86
CA TYR A 223 19.44 21.19 -2.50
C TYR A 223 20.05 20.12 -1.63
N LEU A 224 20.08 18.89 -2.15
CA LEU A 224 20.71 17.77 -1.46
C LEU A 224 22.18 18.08 -1.14
N LEU A 225 22.93 18.60 -2.11
CA LEU A 225 24.35 18.87 -1.94
C LEU A 225 24.62 20.04 -0.98
N SER A 226 23.81 21.10 -1.04
CA SER A 226 23.89 22.19 -0.05
C SER A 226 23.64 21.69 1.37
N PHE A 227 22.63 20.84 1.56
CA PHE A 227 22.33 20.25 2.85
C PHE A 227 23.45 19.33 3.33
N VAL A 228 23.99 18.46 2.47
CA VAL A 228 25.11 17.57 2.82
C VAL A 228 26.37 18.36 3.21
N ILE A 229 26.67 19.47 2.52
CA ILE A 229 27.87 20.27 2.79
C ILE A 229 27.71 21.15 4.02
N THR A 230 26.52 21.73 4.24
CA THR A 230 26.35 22.84 5.20
C THR A 230 25.31 22.59 6.29
N GLY A 231 24.56 21.50 6.22
CA GLY A 231 23.40 21.23 7.09
C GLY A 231 22.17 22.08 6.75
N ASN A 232 22.19 22.86 5.68
CA ASN A 232 21.05 23.70 5.24
C ASN A 232 20.94 23.70 3.70
N PRO A 233 19.74 23.40 3.15
CA PRO A 233 19.56 23.26 1.69
C PRO A 233 19.70 24.59 0.92
N ASN A 234 19.67 25.73 1.62
CA ASN A 234 19.69 27.09 1.04
C ASN A 234 21.06 27.78 1.05
N THR A 235 22.07 27.26 1.75
CA THR A 235 23.36 27.96 1.94
C THR A 235 24.16 28.11 0.64
N MET A 236 24.29 27.02 -0.12
CA MET A 236 25.01 27.03 -1.40
C MET A 236 24.08 27.55 -2.48
N TRP A 237 24.58 28.21 -3.53
CA TRP A 237 23.76 28.64 -4.70
C TRP A 237 22.36 29.22 -4.38
N PRO A 238 22.24 30.22 -3.47
CA PRO A 238 20.95 30.76 -3.06
C PRO A 238 20.22 31.50 -4.18
N ASP A 239 20.95 32.11 -5.12
CA ASP A 239 20.37 32.88 -6.23
C ASP A 239 19.88 32.00 -7.39
N ASP A 240 20.30 30.72 -7.42
CA ASP A 240 19.98 29.80 -8.51
C ASP A 240 18.63 29.08 -8.30
N ARG A 241 17.99 29.25 -7.14
CA ARG A 241 16.97 28.34 -6.62
C ARG A 241 15.94 29.06 -5.76
N LEU A 242 14.76 28.48 -5.67
CA LEU A 242 13.75 28.93 -4.73
C LEU A 242 14.24 28.72 -3.29
N TYR A 243 13.84 29.58 -2.36
CA TYR A 243 14.10 29.30 -0.94
C TYR A 243 13.28 28.09 -0.50
N TRP A 244 13.94 27.09 0.12
CA TRP A 244 13.27 25.95 0.74
C TRP A 244 13.03 26.28 2.21
N PRO A 245 11.79 26.63 2.61
CA PRO A 245 11.51 27.00 3.99
C PRO A 245 11.62 25.82 4.95
N GLN A 246 12.03 26.10 6.19
CA GLN A 246 11.84 25.14 7.27
C GLN A 246 10.34 25.01 7.59
N TYR A 247 9.93 23.81 7.95
CA TYR A 247 8.54 23.48 8.25
C TYR A 247 7.92 24.45 9.29
N ASN A 248 8.67 24.82 10.32
CA ASN A 248 8.22 25.73 11.38
C ASN A 248 8.18 27.23 11.00
N GLU A 249 8.54 27.61 9.78
CA GLU A 249 8.41 28.99 9.31
C GLU A 249 6.94 29.39 9.08
N SER A 250 6.03 28.41 9.01
CA SER A 250 4.58 28.60 8.97
C SER A 250 3.90 27.92 10.18
N SER A 251 2.77 28.46 10.63
CA SER A 251 1.98 27.87 11.71
C SER A 251 1.31 26.54 11.31
N VAL A 252 1.11 26.32 10.01
CA VAL A 252 0.49 25.11 9.47
C VAL A 252 1.51 24.13 8.89
N GLY A 253 2.81 24.46 8.94
CA GLY A 253 3.83 23.73 8.20
C GLY A 253 4.01 24.30 6.80
N THR A 254 5.19 24.10 6.21
CA THR A 254 5.45 24.47 4.82
C THR A 254 6.44 23.50 4.20
N GLU A 255 6.29 23.32 2.89
CA GLU A 255 7.13 22.43 2.10
C GLU A 255 7.44 23.03 0.73
N ILE A 256 8.45 22.46 0.08
CA ILE A 256 8.70 22.69 -1.34
C ILE A 256 8.04 21.58 -2.15
N VAL A 257 7.30 21.94 -3.19
CA VAL A 257 6.69 21.01 -4.13
C VAL A 257 7.59 20.91 -5.35
N PHE A 258 8.22 19.75 -5.53
CA PHE A 258 9.00 19.42 -6.72
C PHE A 258 8.05 19.09 -7.87
N ASN A 259 7.53 20.14 -8.50
CA ASN A 259 6.87 20.09 -9.81
C ASN A 259 7.83 20.65 -10.88
N ASP A 260 7.33 20.95 -12.08
CA ASP A 260 8.15 21.41 -13.20
C ASP A 260 8.88 22.75 -12.96
N THR A 261 8.39 23.57 -12.03
CA THR A 261 8.90 24.92 -11.76
C THR A 261 9.35 25.16 -10.32
N PHE A 262 9.03 24.23 -9.43
CA PHE A 262 9.21 24.28 -7.97
C PHE A 262 8.33 25.38 -7.37
N THR A 263 7.51 25.00 -6.40
CA THR A 263 6.65 25.94 -5.67
C THR A 263 6.79 25.70 -4.18
N VAL A 264 6.38 26.67 -3.37
CA VAL A 264 6.20 26.48 -1.93
C VAL A 264 4.71 26.35 -1.65
N ALA A 265 4.34 25.43 -0.77
CA ALA A 265 2.98 25.21 -0.33
C ALA A 265 2.93 25.10 1.20
N ASP A 266 1.71 25.19 1.74
CA ASP A 266 1.44 24.72 3.10
C ASP A 266 1.59 23.20 3.08
N ASP A 267 2.30 22.67 4.08
CA ASP A 267 2.56 21.23 4.17
C ASP A 267 1.27 20.50 4.56
N ASP A 268 0.87 19.53 3.75
CA ASP A 268 -0.38 18.78 3.94
C ASP A 268 -0.19 17.49 4.74
N LEU A 269 1.01 17.24 5.27
CA LEU A 269 1.39 16.00 5.92
C LEU A 269 0.56 15.75 7.18
N ALA A 270 0.11 16.81 7.85
CA ALA A 270 -0.76 16.76 9.04
C ALA A 270 -2.26 16.64 8.71
N ASN A 271 -2.61 16.04 7.56
CA ASN A 271 -4.00 15.75 7.20
C ASN A 271 -4.64 14.65 8.09
N SER A 272 -5.95 14.46 7.94
CA SER A 272 -6.72 13.48 8.72
C SER A 272 -6.20 12.05 8.58
N LYS A 273 -5.67 11.68 7.40
CA LYS A 273 -5.16 10.33 7.09
C LYS A 273 -3.87 10.04 7.85
N SER A 274 -2.90 10.93 7.72
CA SER A 274 -1.63 10.84 8.43
C SER A 274 -1.84 10.93 9.94
N LEU A 275 -2.71 11.82 10.44
CA LEU A 275 -3.00 11.96 11.87
C LEU A 275 -3.65 10.70 12.46
N PHE A 276 -4.55 10.05 11.70
CA PHE A 276 -5.14 8.79 12.12
C PHE A 276 -4.07 7.70 12.28
N TRP A 277 -3.25 7.48 11.24
CA TRP A 277 -2.21 6.46 11.25
C TRP A 277 -1.05 6.78 12.18
N ASN A 278 -0.78 8.07 12.44
CA ASN A 278 0.24 8.47 13.41
C ASN A 278 -0.11 7.96 14.81
N LYS A 279 -1.39 7.97 15.22
CA LYS A 279 -1.83 7.41 16.50
C LYS A 279 -1.46 5.93 16.65
N ALA A 280 -1.54 5.14 15.57
CA ALA A 280 -1.16 3.73 15.59
C ALA A 280 0.33 3.48 15.91
N LEU A 281 1.20 4.47 15.68
CA LEU A 281 2.64 4.36 15.95
C LEU A 281 3.01 4.64 17.41
N TRP A 282 2.09 5.18 18.21
CA TRP A 282 2.36 5.66 19.58
C TRP A 282 1.55 4.95 20.67
N TYR A 283 0.91 3.81 20.36
CA TYR A 283 0.21 2.96 21.33
C TYR A 283 0.98 1.69 21.67
#